data_AF-A0A2M9P7G5-F1
#
_entry.id   AF-A0A2M9P7G5-F1
#
_cell.length_a   1.000
_cell.length_b   1.000
_cell.length_c   1.000
_cell.angle_alpha   90.00
_cell.angle_beta   90.00
_cell.angle_gamma   90.00
#
_symmetry.space_group_name_H-M   'P 1'
#
loop_
_entity.id
_entity.type
_entity.pdbx_description
1 polymer ?
#
loop_
_entity_poly.entity_id
_entity_poly.type
_entity_poly.pdbx_seq_one_letter_code
_entity_poly.pdbx_strand_id
1 'polypeptide(L)'
;IGGSYEWDSTYAKYADPLKEGKLVPVPPFQVEGATTDGVYKKPSMVFSISKNSKNPQAAAEIVNCLLNDPEAVLILGDSRGLPASAIALETLTEAGKLSPELIAATEIVAKSTGPAVSPVNEHPAVRDAFQSAIEEFAYGQVTAEDAAAMIIKDIQRATARM
;
A
#
# COMPACT_ATOMS: atom_id res chain seq x y z
N ILE A 1 12.38 -19.43 -7.37
CA ILE A 1 12.16 -17.98 -7.54
C ILE A 1 11.09 -17.60 -6.55
N GLY A 2 11.38 -16.70 -5.60
CA GLY A 2 10.41 -16.15 -4.65
C GLY A 2 10.16 -14.69 -4.98
N GLY A 3 8.96 -14.19 -4.70
CA GLY A 3 8.58 -12.80 -4.89
C GLY A 3 7.65 -12.35 -3.77
N SER A 4 7.55 -11.05 -3.56
CA SER A 4 6.65 -10.44 -2.59
C SER A 4 5.79 -9.39 -3.30
N TYR A 5 4.49 -9.37 -2.99
CA TYR A 5 3.59 -8.29 -3.38
C TYR A 5 3.27 -7.48 -2.13
N GLU A 6 3.91 -6.32 -2.02
CA GLU A 6 3.87 -5.50 -0.80
C GLU A 6 3.89 -4.00 -1.12
N TRP A 7 3.65 -3.19 -0.09
CA TRP A 7 3.72 -1.74 -0.19
C TRP A 7 5.12 -1.26 -0.58
N ASP A 8 5.19 -0.24 -1.43
CA ASP A 8 6.41 0.45 -1.83
C ASP A 8 7.27 0.91 -0.63
N SER A 9 6.62 1.41 0.42
CA SER A 9 7.23 1.79 1.71
C SER A 9 7.95 0.65 2.46
N THR A 10 7.80 -0.60 2.02
CA THR A 10 8.49 -1.76 2.61
C THR A 10 9.70 -2.21 1.79
N TYR A 11 9.95 -1.62 0.62
CA TYR A 11 11.02 -2.04 -0.29
C TYR A 11 12.38 -2.18 0.41
N ALA A 12 12.82 -1.15 1.14
CA ALA A 12 14.08 -1.17 1.88
C ALA A 12 14.17 -2.33 2.90
N LYS A 13 13.05 -2.69 3.55
CA LYS A 13 13.03 -3.81 4.50
C LYS A 13 13.40 -5.15 3.88
N TYR A 14 13.09 -5.32 2.59
CA TYR A 14 13.45 -6.52 1.83
C TYR A 14 14.77 -6.37 1.08
N ALA A 15 15.08 -5.18 0.56
CA ALA A 15 16.28 -4.93 -0.22
C ALA A 15 17.55 -4.84 0.66
N ASP A 16 17.51 -4.10 1.76
CA ASP A 16 18.65 -3.85 2.65
C ASP A 16 19.32 -5.12 3.21
N PRO A 17 18.58 -6.17 3.65
CA PRO A 17 19.22 -7.38 4.16
C PRO A 17 19.78 -8.31 3.08
N LEU A 18 19.56 -8.05 1.78
CA LEU A 18 20.10 -8.88 0.71
C LEU A 18 21.62 -8.71 0.62
N LYS A 19 22.35 -9.79 0.90
CA LYS A 19 23.82 -9.85 0.75
C LYS A 19 24.24 -10.12 -0.70
N GLU A 20 23.38 -10.80 -1.45
CA GLU A 20 23.61 -11.19 -2.84
C GLU A 20 22.32 -11.01 -3.64
N GLY A 21 22.45 -10.59 -4.91
CA GLY A 21 21.33 -10.32 -5.80
C GLY A 21 20.63 -8.99 -5.52
N LYS A 22 19.51 -8.76 -6.21
CA LYS A 22 18.65 -7.60 -6.03
C LYS A 22 17.20 -7.98 -6.24
N LEU A 23 16.30 -7.22 -5.64
CA LEU A 23 14.88 -7.29 -5.99
C LEU A 23 14.70 -6.78 -7.42
N VAL A 24 13.90 -7.48 -8.21
CA VAL A 24 13.59 -7.10 -9.57
C VAL A 24 12.07 -6.89 -9.67
N PRO A 25 11.61 -5.70 -10.08
CA PRO A 25 10.19 -5.47 -10.24
C PRO A 25 9.67 -6.27 -11.43
N VAL A 26 8.54 -6.95 -11.23
CA VAL A 26 7.86 -7.75 -12.26
C VAL A 26 6.37 -7.42 -12.27
N PRO A 27 5.69 -7.53 -13.43
CA PRO A 27 4.24 -7.41 -13.48
C PRO A 27 3.53 -8.41 -12.55
N PRO A 28 2.33 -8.07 -12.04
CA PRO A 28 1.54 -8.99 -11.24
C PRO A 28 1.24 -10.28 -11.99
N PHE A 29 1.20 -11.41 -11.27
CA PHE A 29 0.75 -12.68 -11.84
C PHE A 29 -0.70 -12.56 -12.30
N GLN A 30 -0.97 -13.06 -13.50
CA GLN A 30 -2.30 -13.11 -14.08
C GLN A 30 -2.85 -14.53 -13.99
N VAL A 31 -4.12 -14.64 -13.63
CA VAL A 31 -4.88 -15.90 -13.70
C VAL A 31 -5.60 -16.00 -15.03
N GLU A 32 -5.84 -17.22 -15.52
CA GLU A 32 -6.60 -17.43 -16.75
C GLU A 32 -8.01 -16.82 -16.60
N GLY A 33 -8.43 -16.05 -17.62
CA GLY A 33 -9.72 -15.34 -17.59
C GLY A 33 -9.74 -14.05 -16.77
N ALA A 34 -8.60 -13.58 -16.25
CA ALA A 34 -8.51 -12.28 -15.59
C ALA A 34 -8.97 -11.14 -16.51
N THR A 35 -9.82 -10.25 -16.00
CA THR A 35 -10.35 -9.08 -16.72
C THR A 35 -9.63 -7.79 -16.36
N THR A 36 -8.76 -7.83 -15.34
CA THR A 36 -7.91 -6.72 -14.87
C THR A 36 -6.62 -7.31 -14.30
N ASP A 37 -5.60 -6.47 -14.10
CA ASP A 37 -4.34 -6.90 -13.48
C ASP A 37 -4.47 -7.21 -11.97
N GLY A 38 -5.63 -6.92 -11.37
CA GLY A 38 -5.90 -7.13 -9.94
C GLY A 38 -5.20 -6.14 -9.01
N VAL A 39 -4.66 -5.05 -9.57
CA VAL A 39 -3.86 -4.08 -8.80
C VAL A 39 -4.73 -2.89 -8.41
N TYR A 40 -4.84 -2.66 -7.10
CA TYR A 40 -5.42 -1.44 -6.57
C TYR A 40 -4.35 -0.47 -6.07
N LYS A 41 -4.68 0.81 -6.10
CA LYS A 41 -3.76 1.91 -5.77
C LYS A 41 -4.33 2.66 -4.57
N LYS A 42 -3.53 2.86 -3.54
CA LYS A 42 -3.92 3.66 -2.36
C LYS A 42 -2.73 4.46 -1.83
N PRO A 43 -2.98 5.59 -1.14
CA PRO A 43 -1.95 6.25 -0.36
C PRO A 43 -1.39 5.31 0.72
N SER A 44 -0.07 5.31 0.90
CA SER A 44 0.61 4.54 1.97
C SER A 44 0.19 5.04 3.36
N MET A 45 0.22 6.36 3.54
CA MET A 45 -0.12 7.10 4.75
C MET A 45 -0.65 8.48 4.36
N VAL A 46 -1.42 9.11 5.26
CA VAL A 46 -1.92 10.47 5.07
C VAL A 46 -1.70 11.30 6.33
N PHE A 47 -1.42 12.58 6.15
CA PHE A 47 -1.50 13.57 7.23
C PHE A 47 -2.91 14.14 7.32
N SER A 48 -3.36 14.47 8.51
CA SER A 48 -4.66 15.09 8.74
C SER A 48 -4.55 16.12 9.85
N ILE A 49 -5.22 17.26 9.66
CA ILE A 49 -5.29 18.33 10.67
C ILE A 49 -6.66 18.23 11.33
N SER A 50 -6.67 18.07 12.65
CA SER A 50 -7.92 18.02 13.41
C SER A 50 -8.73 19.31 13.21
N LYS A 51 -10.04 19.16 12.97
CA LYS A 51 -11.00 20.27 12.95
C LYS A 51 -10.99 21.07 14.26
N ASN A 52 -10.55 20.46 15.36
CA ASN A 52 -10.48 21.06 16.68
C ASN A 52 -9.11 21.65 17.03
N SER A 53 -8.15 21.63 16.09
CA SER A 53 -6.82 22.22 16.30
C SER A 53 -6.95 23.69 16.69
N LYS A 54 -6.20 24.10 17.72
CA LYS A 54 -6.10 25.51 18.11
C LYS A 54 -5.22 26.33 17.18
N ASN A 55 -4.38 25.66 16.39
CA ASN A 55 -3.43 26.29 15.46
C ASN A 55 -3.41 25.53 14.12
N PRO A 56 -4.50 25.53 13.33
CA PRO A 56 -4.56 24.76 12.09
C PRO A 56 -3.58 25.27 11.02
N GLN A 57 -3.28 26.57 11.00
CA GLN A 57 -2.30 27.16 10.07
C GLN A 57 -0.88 26.66 10.35
N ALA A 58 -0.42 26.73 11.61
CA ALA A 58 0.90 26.22 11.98
C ALA A 58 1.03 24.70 11.73
N ALA A 59 -0.05 23.93 11.96
CA ALA A 59 -0.07 22.52 11.62
C ALA A 59 0.07 22.28 10.11
N ALA A 60 -0.58 23.11 9.28
CA ALA A 60 -0.46 23.04 7.83
C ALA A 60 0.95 23.41 7.34
N GLU A 61 1.61 24.38 7.95
CA GLU A 61 3.00 24.73 7.66
C GLU A 61 3.95 23.57 7.93
N ILE A 62 3.77 22.84 9.03
CA ILE A 62 4.56 21.63 9.34
C ILE A 62 4.30 20.53 8.30
N VAL A 63 3.03 20.27 7.96
CA VAL A 63 2.69 19.27 6.92
C VAL A 63 3.30 19.66 5.58
N ASN A 64 3.26 20.94 5.22
CA ASN A 64 3.88 21.43 3.99
C ASN A 64 5.41 21.26 4.01
N CYS A 65 6.06 21.59 5.13
CA CYS A 65 7.50 21.36 5.31
C CYS A 65 7.84 19.88 5.09
N LEU A 66 7.15 18.95 5.75
CA LEU A 66 7.40 17.52 5.61
C LEU A 66 7.21 16.98 4.18
N LEU A 67 6.36 17.61 3.37
CA LEU A 67 6.01 17.13 2.04
C LEU A 67 6.74 17.87 0.90
N ASN A 68 7.22 19.09 1.12
CA ASN A 68 7.70 19.98 0.05
C ASN A 68 8.99 20.72 0.36
N ASP A 69 9.41 20.85 1.64
CA ASP A 69 10.68 21.51 1.94
C ASP A 69 11.85 20.58 1.55
N PRO A 70 12.79 21.03 0.70
CA PRO A 70 13.85 20.15 0.20
C PRO A 70 14.73 19.55 1.30
N GLU A 71 15.04 20.29 2.37
CA GLU A 71 15.85 19.77 3.48
C GLU A 71 15.09 18.67 4.23
N ALA A 72 13.82 18.93 4.56
CA ALA A 72 12.97 17.93 5.21
C ALA A 72 12.77 16.68 4.34
N VAL A 73 12.56 16.86 3.04
CA VAL A 73 12.41 15.77 2.06
C VAL A 73 13.69 14.93 1.99
N LEU A 74 14.87 15.55 1.91
CA LEU A 74 16.15 14.82 1.84
C LEU A 74 16.43 13.98 3.09
N ILE A 75 15.96 14.43 4.24
CA ILE A 75 16.02 13.70 5.51
C ILE A 75 15.02 12.55 5.50
N LEU A 76 13.77 12.80 5.07
CA LEU A 76 12.70 11.81 5.13
C LEU A 76 12.84 10.69 4.09
N GLY A 77 13.35 11.03 2.90
CA GLY A 77 13.50 10.10 1.78
C GLY A 77 12.16 9.49 1.36
N ASP A 78 12.20 8.21 1.00
CA ASP A 78 11.07 7.37 0.59
C ASP A 78 10.57 6.44 1.72
N SER A 79 10.92 6.74 2.98
CA SER A 79 10.55 5.93 4.15
C SER A 79 9.03 5.79 4.38
N ARG A 80 8.21 6.61 3.71
CA ARG A 80 6.75 6.54 3.70
C ARG A 80 6.18 6.20 2.32
N GLY A 81 6.99 5.54 1.48
CA GLY A 81 6.67 5.29 0.07
C GLY A 81 7.18 6.41 -0.82
N LEU A 82 7.01 6.23 -2.13
CA LEU A 82 7.42 7.21 -3.13
C LEU A 82 6.63 8.52 -2.93
N PRO A 83 7.27 9.70 -2.83
CA PRO A 83 6.55 10.92 -2.56
C PRO A 83 5.53 11.26 -3.65
N ALA A 84 4.32 11.63 -3.24
CA ALA A 84 3.28 12.13 -4.14
C ALA A 84 3.52 13.60 -4.56
N SER A 85 4.33 14.35 -3.82
CA SER A 85 4.71 15.72 -4.18
C SER A 85 5.72 15.70 -5.32
N ALA A 86 5.45 16.48 -6.38
CA ALA A 86 6.37 16.66 -7.49
C ALA A 86 7.72 17.26 -7.04
N ILE A 87 7.69 18.23 -6.10
CA ILE A 87 8.90 18.87 -5.56
C ILE A 87 9.74 17.83 -4.82
N ALA A 88 9.09 16.99 -3.99
CA ALA A 88 9.81 15.97 -3.24
C ALA A 88 10.39 14.88 -4.15
N LEU A 89 9.61 14.45 -5.15
CA LEU A 89 10.06 13.45 -6.12
C LEU A 89 11.27 13.97 -6.91
N GLU A 90 11.23 15.21 -7.40
CA GLU A 90 12.34 15.86 -8.09
C GLU A 90 13.57 15.98 -7.19
N THR A 91 13.40 16.52 -5.97
CA THR A 91 14.48 16.68 -4.98
C THR A 91 15.21 15.36 -4.69
N LEU A 92 14.46 14.27 -4.47
CA LEU A 92 15.06 12.96 -4.18
C LEU A 92 15.69 12.32 -5.43
N THR A 93 15.12 12.57 -6.61
CA THR A 93 15.67 12.09 -7.90
C THR A 93 17.02 12.76 -8.17
N GLU A 94 17.10 14.09 -8.07
CA GLU A 94 18.34 14.85 -8.27
C GLU A 94 19.41 14.49 -7.25
N ALA A 95 19.01 14.20 -6.01
CA ALA A 95 19.91 13.74 -4.96
C ALA A 95 20.33 12.26 -5.09
N GLY A 96 19.82 11.52 -6.07
CA GLY A 96 20.12 10.10 -6.26
C GLY A 96 19.65 9.21 -5.11
N LYS A 97 18.61 9.63 -4.39
CA LYS A 97 18.09 8.95 -3.18
C LYS A 97 16.97 7.95 -3.47
N LEU A 98 16.54 7.82 -4.73
CA LEU A 98 15.48 6.89 -5.13
C LEU A 98 16.07 5.68 -5.86
N SER A 99 15.64 4.48 -5.46
CA SER A 99 16.03 3.25 -6.14
C SER A 99 15.37 3.17 -7.53
N PRO A 100 16.14 2.88 -8.60
CA PRO A 100 15.59 2.64 -9.93
C PRO A 100 14.56 1.49 -9.96
N GLU A 101 14.76 0.46 -9.14
CA GLU A 101 13.85 -0.67 -9.00
C GLU A 101 12.50 -0.23 -8.41
N LEU A 102 12.50 0.67 -7.43
CA LEU A 102 11.28 1.21 -6.82
C LEU A 102 10.50 2.08 -7.80
N ILE A 103 11.19 2.90 -8.58
CA ILE A 103 10.57 3.71 -9.65
C ILE A 103 9.94 2.80 -10.70
N ALA A 104 10.67 1.78 -11.18
CA ALA A 104 10.17 0.83 -12.15
C ALA A 104 8.97 0.01 -11.62
N ALA A 105 8.98 -0.40 -10.35
CA ALA A 105 7.84 -1.05 -9.70
C ALA A 105 6.60 -0.13 -9.70
N THR A 106 6.80 1.14 -9.37
CA THR A 106 5.73 2.15 -9.35
C THR A 106 5.15 2.37 -10.73
N GLU A 107 5.97 2.40 -11.79
CA GLU A 107 5.48 2.52 -13.17
C GLU A 107 4.65 1.32 -13.62
N ILE A 108 5.04 0.10 -13.24
CA ILE A 108 4.26 -1.11 -13.50
C ILE A 108 2.88 -0.98 -12.85
N VAL A 109 2.83 -0.63 -11.57
CA VAL A 109 1.58 -0.44 -10.82
C VAL A 109 0.75 0.72 -11.40
N ALA A 110 1.38 1.83 -11.78
CA ALA A 110 0.70 2.98 -12.38
C ALA A 110 -0.05 2.61 -13.66
N LYS A 111 0.54 1.74 -14.49
CA LYS A 111 -0.05 1.24 -15.75
C LYS A 111 -1.04 0.08 -15.54
N SER A 112 -1.03 -0.56 -14.38
CA SER A 112 -1.92 -1.68 -14.06
C SER A 112 -3.36 -1.23 -13.81
N THR A 113 -4.28 -2.15 -14.06
CA THR A 113 -5.73 -2.02 -13.88
C THR A 113 -6.22 -2.86 -12.70
N GLY A 114 -7.35 -2.47 -12.12
CA GLY A 114 -7.95 -3.20 -11.01
C GLY A 114 -9.27 -2.57 -10.58
N PRO A 115 -9.96 -3.21 -9.62
CA PRO A 115 -11.23 -2.71 -9.12
C PRO A 115 -11.07 -1.40 -8.34
N ALA A 116 -12.12 -0.60 -8.32
CA ALA A 116 -12.23 0.48 -7.35
C ALA A 116 -12.30 -0.11 -5.93
N VAL A 117 -11.55 0.48 -5.00
CA VAL A 117 -11.52 0.02 -3.61
C VAL A 117 -12.63 0.69 -2.83
N SER A 118 -13.46 -0.11 -2.17
CA SER A 118 -14.48 0.42 -1.26
C SER A 118 -13.84 1.17 -0.09
N PRO A 119 -14.37 2.32 0.37
CA PRO A 119 -13.87 3.02 1.55
C PRO A 119 -13.85 2.17 2.83
N VAL A 120 -14.70 1.13 2.89
CA VAL A 120 -14.78 0.21 4.03
C VAL A 120 -13.97 -1.07 3.83
N ASN A 121 -13.19 -1.19 2.76
CA ASN A 121 -12.37 -2.37 2.45
C ASN A 121 -11.44 -2.77 3.61
N GLU A 122 -10.94 -1.77 4.35
CA GLU A 122 -10.04 -1.99 5.50
C GLU A 122 -10.74 -1.81 6.85
N HIS A 123 -12.07 -1.68 6.87
CA HIS A 123 -12.81 -1.61 8.12
C HIS A 123 -12.53 -2.87 8.96
N PRO A 124 -12.28 -2.76 10.28
CA PRO A 124 -11.92 -3.91 11.12
C PRO A 124 -12.85 -5.11 10.94
N ALA A 125 -14.17 -4.90 10.99
CA ALA A 125 -15.15 -5.97 10.76
C ALA A 125 -15.05 -6.66 9.38
N VAL A 126 -14.63 -5.95 8.32
CA VAL A 126 -14.39 -6.57 7.00
C VAL A 126 -13.10 -7.37 7.02
N ARG A 127 -12.05 -6.84 7.64
CA ARG A 127 -10.76 -7.54 7.79
C ARG A 127 -10.89 -8.81 8.64
N ASP A 128 -11.62 -8.74 9.74
CA ASP A 128 -11.85 -9.85 10.67
C ASP A 128 -12.58 -11.00 9.96
N ALA A 129 -13.55 -10.69 9.08
CA ALA A 129 -14.26 -11.69 8.29
C ALA A 129 -13.32 -12.51 7.39
N PHE A 130 -12.32 -11.87 6.78
CA PHE A 130 -11.27 -12.58 6.03
C PHE A 130 -10.36 -13.37 6.97
N GLN A 131 -9.87 -12.73 8.04
CA GLN A 131 -8.87 -13.33 8.91
C GLN A 131 -9.39 -14.61 9.59
N SER A 132 -10.58 -14.58 10.18
CA SER A 132 -11.15 -15.76 10.85
C SER A 132 -11.34 -16.95 9.91
N ALA A 133 -11.90 -16.71 8.72
CA ALA A 133 -12.13 -17.79 7.76
C ALA A 133 -10.81 -18.38 7.22
N ILE A 134 -9.80 -17.53 6.95
CA ILE A 134 -8.48 -17.98 6.49
C ILE A 134 -7.76 -18.75 7.59
N GLU A 135 -7.87 -18.34 8.86
CA GLU A 135 -7.30 -19.05 9.99
C GLU A 135 -7.93 -20.45 10.16
N GLU A 136 -9.27 -20.55 10.14
CA GLU A 136 -9.96 -21.85 10.22
C GLU A 136 -9.56 -22.78 9.06
N PHE A 137 -9.45 -22.25 7.85
CA PHE A 137 -8.95 -23.00 6.70
C PHE A 137 -7.51 -23.46 6.89
N ALA A 138 -6.62 -22.56 7.33
CA ALA A 138 -5.21 -22.86 7.55
C ALA A 138 -4.99 -23.93 8.64
N TYR A 139 -5.88 -24.00 9.64
CA TYR A 139 -5.88 -25.06 10.64
C TYR A 139 -6.60 -26.35 10.20
N GLY A 140 -7.10 -26.41 8.97
CA GLY A 140 -7.80 -27.58 8.41
C GLY A 140 -9.17 -27.83 9.03
N GLN A 141 -9.80 -26.81 9.62
CA GLN A 141 -11.10 -26.92 10.27
C GLN A 141 -12.27 -26.81 9.27
N VAL A 142 -12.05 -26.13 8.14
CA VAL A 142 -13.02 -25.93 7.07
C VAL A 142 -12.38 -26.16 5.70
N THR A 143 -13.20 -26.44 4.68
CA THR A 143 -12.74 -26.50 3.28
C THR A 143 -12.49 -25.10 2.72
N ALA A 144 -11.84 -25.01 1.55
CA ALA A 144 -11.66 -23.72 0.87
C ALA A 144 -13.01 -23.12 0.43
N GLU A 145 -13.94 -23.97 0.01
CA GLU A 145 -15.30 -23.61 -0.37
C GLU A 145 -16.10 -23.05 0.82
N ASP A 146 -15.98 -23.71 1.98
CA ASP A 146 -16.63 -23.25 3.22
C ASP A 146 -16.05 -21.91 3.69
N ALA A 147 -14.73 -21.76 3.68
CA ALA A 147 -14.07 -20.51 4.04
C ALA A 147 -14.50 -19.36 3.12
N ALA A 148 -14.57 -19.60 1.81
CA ALA A 148 -15.08 -18.61 0.85
C ALA A 148 -16.53 -18.20 1.16
N ALA A 149 -17.41 -19.17 1.47
CA ALA A 149 -18.79 -18.89 1.83
C ALA A 149 -18.91 -18.09 3.15
N MET A 150 -18.06 -18.40 4.13
CA MET A 150 -17.97 -17.65 5.39
C MET A 150 -17.58 -16.18 5.16
N ILE A 151 -16.51 -15.95 4.38
CA ILE A 151 -16.04 -14.61 4.03
C ILE A 151 -17.18 -13.79 3.41
N ILE A 152 -17.86 -14.34 2.40
CA ILE A 152 -18.96 -13.64 1.71
C ILE A 152 -20.07 -13.27 2.70
N LYS A 153 -20.53 -14.23 3.51
CA LYS A 153 -21.59 -14.04 4.50
C LYS A 153 -21.22 -12.98 5.54
N ASP A 154 -20.01 -13.02 6.07
CA ASP A 154 -19.60 -12.14 7.16
C ASP A 154 -19.26 -10.73 6.67
N ILE A 155 -18.74 -10.56 5.44
CA ILE A 155 -18.63 -9.25 4.78
C ILE A 155 -20.01 -8.63 4.54
N GLN A 156 -20.98 -9.41 4.05
CA GLN A 156 -22.35 -8.92 3.86
C GLN A 156 -22.96 -8.44 5.18
N ARG A 157 -22.72 -9.18 6.27
CA ARG A 157 -23.16 -8.78 7.61
C ARG A 157 -22.46 -7.51 8.09
N ALA A 158 -21.15 -7.40 7.87
CA ALA A 158 -20.36 -6.25 8.29
C ALA A 158 -20.83 -4.97 7.58
N THR A 159 -20.98 -5.04 6.26
CA THR A 159 -21.32 -3.86 5.44
C THR A 159 -22.78 -3.44 5.56
N ALA A 160 -23.71 -4.33 5.91
CA ALA A 160 -25.12 -3.97 6.15
C ALA A 160 -25.35 -3.04 7.36
N ARG A 161 -24.31 -2.80 8.18
CA ARG A 161 -24.36 -1.97 9.40
C ARG A 161 -23.64 -0.63 9.24
N MET A 162 -23.07 -0.36 8.07
CA MET A 162 -22.23 0.81 7.78
C MET A 162 -22.97 1.87 6.98
#